data_AF-A0A1Y2QFP6-F1
#
_entry.id   AF-A0A1Y2QFP6-F1
#
_cell.length_a   1.000
_cell.length_b   1.000
_cell.length_c   1.000
_cell.angle_alpha   90.00
_cell.angle_beta   90.00
_cell.angle_gamma   90.00
#
_symmetry.space_group_name_H-M   'P 1'
#
loop_
_entity.id
_entity.type
_entity.pdbx_description
1 polymer ?
#
loop_
_entity_poly.entity_id
_entity_poly.type
_entity_poly.pdbx_seq_one_letter_code
_entity_poly.pdbx_strand_id
1 'polypeptide(L)'
;MFERIFLSHPRAVGESYGEHAATAGRFGFTMIVGGAACVVHAVVPALFARTASDAVKRLYGQMLARQPGMAARKPAYEQPEWQIEYEI
;
A
#
# COMPACT_ATOMS: atom_id res chain seq x y z
N MET A 1 -27.52 12.81 -3.59
CA MET A 1 -26.76 12.19 -2.47
C MET A 1 -25.83 11.09 -2.96
N PHE A 2 -26.33 10.09 -3.71
CA PHE A 2 -25.52 9.00 -4.28
C PHE A 2 -24.28 9.48 -5.06
N GLU A 3 -24.45 10.46 -5.97
CA GLU A 3 -23.33 11.00 -6.75
C GLU A 3 -22.21 11.60 -5.88
N ARG A 4 -22.55 12.39 -4.86
CA ARG A 4 -21.56 13.03 -3.98
C ARG A 4 -20.82 12.04 -3.08
N ILE A 5 -21.42 10.89 -2.78
CA ILE A 5 -20.82 9.91 -1.87
C ILE A 5 -19.95 8.92 -2.65
N PHE A 6 -20.44 8.45 -3.81
CA PHE A 6 -19.80 7.34 -4.52
C PHE A 6 -19.11 7.74 -5.80
N LEU A 7 -19.59 8.77 -6.51
CA LEU A 7 -19.16 9.04 -7.90
C LEU A 7 -18.27 10.28 -8.02
N SER A 8 -18.43 11.28 -7.16
CA SER A 8 -17.66 12.53 -7.25
C SER A 8 -16.17 12.31 -7.04
N HIS A 9 -15.78 11.47 -6.08
CA HIS A 9 -14.38 11.20 -5.82
C HIS A 9 -13.70 10.38 -6.93
N PRO A 10 -14.21 9.20 -7.35
CA PRO A 10 -13.65 8.47 -8.48
C PRO A 10 -13.54 9.33 -9.74
N ARG A 11 -14.59 10.08 -10.08
CA ARG A 11 -14.58 10.98 -11.26
C ARG A 11 -13.52 12.08 -11.15
N ALA A 12 -13.30 12.65 -9.95
CA ALA A 12 -12.30 13.69 -9.74
C ALA A 12 -10.86 13.21 -9.98
N VAL A 13 -10.61 11.91 -9.87
CA VAL A 13 -9.31 11.28 -10.16
C VAL A 13 -9.29 10.53 -11.49
N GLY A 14 -10.34 10.67 -12.30
CA GLY A 14 -10.43 10.06 -13.64
C GLY A 14 -10.77 8.57 -13.65
N GLU A 15 -11.31 8.02 -12.56
CA GLU A 15 -11.67 6.60 -12.44
C GLU A 15 -13.20 6.39 -12.45
N SER A 16 -13.66 5.26 -13.00
CA SER A 16 -15.02 4.78 -12.74
C SER A 16 -15.14 4.27 -11.30
N TYR A 17 -16.38 4.19 -10.78
CA TYR A 17 -16.60 3.66 -9.43
C TYR A 17 -16.04 2.25 -9.26
N GLY A 18 -16.21 1.39 -10.27
CA GLY A 18 -15.72 0.00 -10.22
C GLY A 18 -14.19 -0.08 -10.16
N GLU A 19 -13.48 0.70 -10.98
CA GLU A 19 -12.02 0.77 -10.96
C GLU A 19 -11.48 1.29 -9.63
N HIS A 20 -12.11 2.35 -9.11
CA HIS A 20 -11.75 2.95 -7.84
C HIS A 20 -11.99 1.98 -6.67
N ALA A 21 -13.19 1.37 -6.61
CA ALA A 21 -13.55 0.42 -5.57
C ALA A 21 -12.66 -0.83 -5.60
N ALA A 22 -12.36 -1.37 -6.78
CA ALA A 22 -11.46 -2.51 -6.92
C ALA A 22 -10.04 -2.17 -6.46
N THR A 23 -9.53 -0.98 -6.80
CA THR A 23 -8.20 -0.58 -6.36
C THR A 23 -8.16 -0.33 -4.85
N ALA A 24 -9.10 0.46 -4.32
CA ALA A 24 -9.19 0.73 -2.89
C ALA A 24 -9.39 -0.57 -2.07
N GLY A 25 -10.20 -1.50 -2.56
CA GLY A 25 -10.42 -2.80 -1.93
C GLY A 25 -9.15 -3.66 -1.87
N ARG A 26 -8.39 -3.76 -2.97
CA ARG A 26 -7.11 -4.49 -3.00
C ARG A 26 -6.05 -3.83 -2.10
N PHE A 27 -6.00 -2.50 -2.10
CA PHE A 27 -5.11 -1.71 -1.25
C PHE A 27 -5.42 -1.99 0.23
N GLY A 28 -6.69 -1.82 0.63
CA GLY A 28 -7.15 -2.07 1.99
C GLY A 28 -6.95 -3.52 2.45
N PHE A 29 -7.24 -4.51 1.61
CA PHE A 29 -6.99 -5.91 1.95
C PHE A 29 -5.50 -6.19 2.21
N THR A 30 -4.61 -5.59 1.41
CA THR A 30 -3.16 -5.71 1.61
C THR A 30 -2.72 -5.06 2.92
N MET A 31 -3.31 -3.92 3.31
CA MET A 31 -3.07 -3.31 4.62
C MET A 31 -3.51 -4.21 5.77
N ILE A 32 -4.70 -4.81 5.67
CA ILE A 32 -5.23 -5.71 6.70
C ILE A 32 -4.33 -6.93 6.88
N VAL A 33 -3.93 -7.57 5.78
CA VAL A 33 -3.06 -8.75 5.83
C VAL A 33 -1.68 -8.39 6.38
N GLY A 34 -1.07 -7.30 5.91
CA GLY A 34 0.23 -6.84 6.42
C GLY A 34 0.18 -6.48 7.91
N GLY A 35 -0.88 -5.79 8.34
CA GLY A 35 -1.09 -5.44 9.75
C GLY A 35 -1.31 -6.67 10.64
N ALA A 36 -2.12 -7.64 10.18
CA ALA A 36 -2.33 -8.89 10.89
C ALA A 36 -1.03 -9.70 11.02
N ALA A 37 -0.23 -9.77 9.93
CA ALA A 37 1.07 -10.41 9.93
C ALA A 37 2.03 -9.76 10.94
N CYS A 38 2.06 -8.41 10.99
CA CYS A 38 2.86 -7.66 11.96
C CYS A 38 2.46 -7.97 13.41
N VAL A 39 1.16 -8.07 13.70
CA VAL A 39 0.67 -8.40 15.05
C VAL A 39 1.06 -9.83 15.44
N VAL A 40 0.95 -10.80 14.52
CA VAL A 40 1.40 -12.18 14.77
C VAL A 40 2.92 -12.22 14.99
N HIS A 41 3.68 -11.49 14.18
CA HIS A 41 5.14 -11.38 14.31
C HIS A 41 5.54 -10.82 15.68
N ALA A 42 4.81 -9.82 16.20
CA ALA A 42 5.07 -9.26 17.53
C ALA A 42 4.91 -10.29 18.66
N VAL A 43 4.08 -11.32 18.46
CA VAL A 43 3.92 -12.43 19.42
C VAL A 43 4.91 -13.56 19.16
N VAL A 44 5.19 -13.86 17.88
CA VAL A 44 6.09 -14.93 17.45
C VAL A 44 7.05 -14.40 16.37
N PRO A 45 8.24 -13.89 16.75
CA PRO A 45 9.16 -13.20 15.82
C PRO A 45 9.66 -14.04 14.65
N ALA A 46 9.64 -15.37 14.76
CA ALA A 46 10.04 -16.25 13.67
C ALA A 46 9.00 -16.31 12.52
N LEU A 47 7.76 -15.85 12.75
CA LEU A 47 6.70 -15.86 11.75
C LEU A 47 6.61 -14.51 11.04
N PHE A 48 6.34 -14.55 9.73
CA PHE A 48 6.03 -13.38 8.91
C PHE A 48 7.07 -12.26 8.86
N ALA A 49 8.35 -12.51 9.19
CA ALA A 49 9.40 -11.52 9.45
C ALA A 49 9.67 -10.40 8.41
N ARG A 50 9.06 -10.41 7.23
CA ARG A 50 9.12 -9.29 6.26
C ARG A 50 7.76 -8.93 5.65
N THR A 51 6.69 -9.58 6.10
CA THR A 51 5.39 -9.54 5.41
C THR A 51 4.77 -8.16 5.52
N ALA A 52 4.93 -7.52 6.66
CA ALA A 52 4.40 -6.17 6.88
C ALA A 52 5.18 -5.14 6.05
N SER A 53 6.50 -5.24 6.04
CA SER A 53 7.40 -4.35 5.29
C SER A 53 7.16 -4.49 3.79
N ASP A 54 7.05 -5.70 3.28
CA ASP A 54 6.76 -5.96 1.87
C ASP A 54 5.36 -5.45 1.49
N ALA A 55 4.37 -5.58 2.38
CA ALA A 55 3.06 -4.97 2.17
C ALA A 55 3.15 -3.44 2.06
N VAL A 56 3.88 -2.77 2.95
CA VAL A 56 4.09 -1.32 2.91
C VAL A 56 4.81 -0.90 1.61
N LYS A 57 5.89 -1.57 1.23
CA LYS A 57 6.61 -1.28 -0.03
C LYS A 57 5.68 -1.42 -1.23
N ARG A 58 4.88 -2.49 -1.28
CA ARG A 58 3.92 -2.72 -2.36
C ARG A 58 2.85 -1.63 -2.43
N LEU A 59 2.30 -1.23 -1.28
CA LEU A 59 1.31 -0.16 -1.19
C LEU A 59 1.91 1.19 -1.60
N TYR A 60 3.12 1.49 -1.16
CA TYR A 60 3.84 2.69 -1.57
C TYR A 60 4.10 2.72 -3.08
N GLY A 61 4.51 1.60 -3.68
CA GLY A 61 4.67 1.49 -5.13
C GLY A 61 3.36 1.77 -5.89
N GLN A 62 2.21 1.30 -5.37
CA GLN A 62 0.90 1.61 -5.96
C GLN A 62 0.56 3.11 -5.85
N MET A 63 0.94 3.77 -4.76
CA MET A 63 0.78 5.22 -4.61
C MET A 63 1.67 5.99 -5.59
N LEU A 64 2.93 5.60 -5.73
CA LEU A 64 3.86 6.21 -6.70
C LEU A 64 3.40 6.09 -8.15
N ALA A 65 2.87 4.93 -8.54
CA ALA A 65 2.33 4.71 -9.89
C ALA A 65 1.19 5.68 -10.24
N ARG A 66 0.53 6.27 -9.24
CA ARG A 66 -0.56 7.25 -9.37
C ARG A 66 -0.07 8.70 -9.26
N GLN A 67 1.24 8.93 -9.09
CA GLN A 67 1.85 10.24 -8.94
C GLN A 67 2.98 10.43 -9.96
N PRO A 68 2.68 10.89 -11.19
CA PRO A 68 3.67 11.01 -12.27
C PRO A 68 4.89 11.85 -11.90
N GLY A 69 4.71 12.91 -11.11
CA GLY A 69 5.80 13.77 -10.64
C GLY A 69 6.72 13.15 -9.57
N MET A 70 6.32 12.03 -8.97
CA MET A 70 7.09 11.34 -7.93
C MET A 70 7.82 10.10 -8.45
N ALA A 71 7.48 9.62 -9.66
CA ALA A 71 8.05 8.41 -10.24
C ALA A 71 9.56 8.48 -10.48
N ALA A 72 10.13 9.69 -10.64
CA ALA A 72 11.56 9.89 -10.81
C ALA A 72 12.38 9.68 -9.52
N ARG A 73 11.73 9.70 -8.34
CA ARG A 73 12.41 9.55 -7.06
C ARG A 73 12.52 8.07 -6.70
N LYS A 74 13.76 7.58 -6.58
CA LYS A 74 14.01 6.23 -6.07
C LYS A 74 13.48 6.09 -4.64
N PRO A 75 12.68 5.05 -4.33
CA PRO A 75 12.24 4.74 -2.98
C PRO A 75 13.40 4.58 -2.00
N ALA A 76 13.19 4.89 -0.72
CA ALA A 76 14.22 4.78 0.31
C ALA A 76 14.74 3.34 0.48
N TYR A 77 13.87 2.34 0.30
CA TYR A 77 14.23 0.93 0.41
C TYR A 77 15.09 0.40 -0.77
N GLU A 78 15.35 1.22 -1.78
CA GLU A 78 16.30 0.90 -2.87
C GLU A 78 17.67 1.54 -2.66
N GLN A 79 17.83 2.34 -1.60
CA GLN A 79 19.09 3.01 -1.30
C GLN A 79 20.05 2.03 -0.59
N PRO A 80 21.37 2.12 -0.84
CA PRO A 80 22.34 1.19 -0.26
C PRO A 80 22.42 1.28 1.28
N GLU A 81 21.94 2.37 1.88
CA GLU A 81 21.88 2.55 3.33
C GLU A 81 20.69 1.83 3.99
N TRP A 82 19.77 1.25 3.20
CA TRP A 82 18.61 0.54 3.72
C TRP A 82 19.01 -0.80 4.35
N GLN A 83 18.64 -1.00 5.61
CA GLN A 83 18.98 -2.20 6.39
C GLN A 83 17.81 -3.17 6.39
N ILE A 84 17.92 -4.25 5.59
CA ILE A 84 16.89 -5.29 5.43
C ILE A 84 16.66 -6.03 6.76
N GLU A 85 17.67 -6.06 7.63
CA GLU A 85 17.64 -6.72 8.93
C GLU A 85 16.66 -6.07 9.91
N TYR A 86 16.24 -4.83 9.68
CA TYR A 86 15.21 -4.15 10.48
C TYR A 86 13.79 -4.30 9.94
N GLU A 87 13.61 -5.05 8.86
CA GLU A 87 12.28 -5.32 8.33
C GLU A 87 11.49 -6.28 9.22
N ILE A 88 10.18 -6.10 9.19
CA ILE A 88 9.14 -6.86 9.90
C ILE A 88 8.08 -7.41 8.94
#